data_AF-A0A126PER1-F1
#
_entry.id   AF-A0A126PER1-F1
#
_cell.length_a   1.000
_cell.length_b   1.000
_cell.length_c   1.000
_cell.angle_alpha   90.00
_cell.angle_beta   90.00
_cell.angle_gamma   90.00
#
_symmetry.space_group_name_H-M   'P 1'
#
loop_
_entity.id
_entity.type
_entity.pdbx_description
1 polymer ?
#
loop_
_entity_poly.entity_id
_entity_poly.type
_entity_poly.pdbx_seq_one_letter_code
_entity_poly.pdbx_strand_id
1 'polypeptide(L)' 'MAPILIEPLSEQAYELLRQLEALHILRVVPADETPAPAQRKWAGSLPATSAKAWDQHLQEIRGEWERNT' A
#
# COMPACT_ATOMS: atom_id res chain seq x y z
N MET A 1 15.52 8.07 15.76
CA MET A 1 16.89 7.56 15.49
C MET A 1 16.92 7.08 14.06
N ALA A 2 17.96 7.43 13.30
CA ALA A 2 18.07 7.02 11.89
C ALA A 2 18.70 5.62 11.80
N PRO A 3 18.24 4.75 10.88
CA PRO A 3 18.89 3.48 10.62
C PRO A 3 20.29 3.70 10.03
N ILE A 4 21.22 2.79 10.34
CA ILE A 4 22.58 2.80 9.82
C ILE A 4 22.71 1.65 8.81
N LEU A 5 23.26 1.93 7.64
CA LEU A 5 23.59 0.92 6.65
C LEU A 5 24.91 0.24 7.04
N ILE A 6 24.91 -1.08 7.14
CA ILE A 6 26.08 -1.88 7.46
C ILE A 6 26.30 -2.87 6.31
N GLU A 7 27.50 -2.87 5.73
CA GLU A 7 27.92 -3.81 4.69
C GLU A 7 28.85 -4.86 5.31
N PRO A 8 28.42 -6.13 5.46
CA PRO A 8 29.30 -7.20 5.91
C PRO A 8 30.31 -7.58 4.82
N LEU A 9 31.60 -7.52 5.16
CA LEU A 9 32.71 -7.78 4.22
C LEU A 9 33.14 -9.26 4.17
N SER A 10 32.58 -10.10 5.03
CA SER A 10 32.88 -11.54 5.08
C SER A 10 31.69 -12.35 5.60
N GLU A 11 31.71 -13.66 5.33
CA GLU A 11 30.71 -14.60 5.86
C GLU A 11 30.69 -14.63 7.40
N GLN A 12 31.85 -14.49 8.05
CA GLN A 12 31.91 -14.44 9.51
C GLN A 12 31.18 -13.21 10.08
N ALA A 13 31.17 -12.09 9.34
CA ALA A 13 30.43 -10.90 9.75
C ALA A 13 28.91 -11.15 9.71
N TYR A 14 28.41 -11.94 8.76
CA TYR A 14 27.00 -12.31 8.70
C TYR A 14 26.56 -13.13 9.90
N GLU A 15 27.35 -14.14 10.28
CA GLU A 15 27.06 -14.95 11.46
C GLU A 15 27.04 -14.11 12.74
N LEU A 16 27.97 -13.16 12.86
CA LEU A 16 28.03 -12.25 14.00
C LEU A 16 26.82 -11.30 14.04
N LEU A 17 26.38 -10.76 12.89
CA LEU A 17 25.15 -9.96 12.79
C LEU A 17 23.92 -10.78 13.21
N ARG A 18 23.84 -12.05 12.82
CA ARG A 18 22.74 -12.95 13.23
C ARG A 18 22.72 -13.20 14.73
N GLN A 19 23.89 -13.35 15.34
CA GLN A 19 24.00 -13.48 16.81
C GLN A 19 23.57 -12.20 17.53
N LEU A 20 23.95 -11.02 17.02
CA LEU A 20 23.52 -9.73 17.58
C LEU A 20 22.01 -9.48 17.45
N GLU A 21 21.40 -9.97 16.37
CA GLU A 21 19.95 -9.96 16.19
C GLU A 21 19.24 -10.88 17.21
N ALA A 22 19.78 -12.08 17.46
CA ALA A 22 19.25 -13.01 18.46
C ALA A 22 19.31 -12.44 19.89
N LEU A 23 20.26 -11.54 20.15
CA LEU A 23 20.39 -10.81 21.42
C LEU A 23 19.54 -9.53 21.47
N HIS A 24 18.77 -9.24 20.42
CA HIS A 24 17.94 -8.02 20.29
C HIS A 24 18.72 -6.70 20.37
N ILE A 25 20.01 -6.72 20.04
CA ILE A 25 20.85 -5.51 20.00
C ILE A 25 20.65 -4.77 18.66
N LEU A 26 20.46 -5.54 17.58
CA LEU A 26 20.27 -5.04 16.22
C LEU A 26 19.02 -5.69 15.61
N ARG A 27 18.47 -5.05 14.57
CA ARG A 27 17.33 -5.53 13.78
C ARG A 27 17.65 -5.30 12.32
N VAL A 28 17.41 -6.29 11.47
CA VAL A 28 17.41 -6.08 10.02
C VAL A 28 16.19 -5.23 9.64
N VAL A 29 16.43 -4.09 9.01
CA VAL A 29 15.37 -3.23 8.49
C VAL A 29 15.23 -3.56 7.00
N PRO A 30 14.08 -4.11 6.55
CA PRO A 30 13.85 -4.28 5.12
C PRO A 30 13.91 -2.92 4.44
N ALA A 31 14.58 -2.85 3.29
CA ALA A 31 14.56 -1.64 2.49
C ALA A 31 13.10 -1.34 2.12
N ASP A 32 12.65 -0.10 2.34
CA ASP A 32 11.36 0.35 1.81
C ASP A 32 11.41 0.15 0.29
N GLU A 33 10.65 -0.83 -0.20
CA GLU A 33 10.42 -0.96 -1.62
C GLU A 33 9.78 0.34 -2.09
N THR A 34 10.52 1.11 -2.89
CA THR A 34 9.99 2.32 -3.50
C THR A 34 8.71 1.93 -4.24
N PRO A 35 7.53 2.44 -3.85
CA PRO A 35 6.29 1.99 -4.45
C PRO A 35 6.36 2.24 -5.95
N ALA A 36 6.15 1.19 -6.74
CA ALA A 36 6.17 1.29 -8.19
C ALA A 36 5.25 2.42 -8.65
N PRO A 37 5.66 3.27 -9.61
CA PRO A 37 4.84 4.39 -10.05
C PRO A 37 3.49 3.87 -10.53
N ALA A 38 2.41 4.35 -9.88
CA ALA A 38 1.06 3.93 -10.20
C ALA A 38 0.77 4.13 -11.70
N GLN A 39 0.35 3.06 -12.38
CA GLN A 39 -0.02 3.13 -13.79
C GLN A 39 -1.29 4.00 -13.94
N ARG A 40 -1.09 5.27 -14.29
CA ARG A 40 -2.13 6.31 -14.42
C ARG A 40 -3.26 6.01 -15.41
N LYS A 41 -3.20 4.92 -16.17
CA LYS A 41 -4.14 4.68 -17.28
C LYS A 41 -5.60 4.52 -16.83
N TRP A 42 -5.85 4.17 -15.56
CA TRP A 42 -7.18 3.85 -15.03
C TRP A 42 -7.44 4.48 -13.65
N ALA A 43 -6.57 5.40 -13.20
CA ALA A 43 -6.73 6.07 -11.91
C ALA A 43 -7.91 7.06 -12.00
N GLY A 44 -9.06 6.66 -11.44
CA GLY A 44 -10.26 7.50 -11.35
C GLY A 44 -11.36 7.23 -12.39
N SER A 45 -11.19 6.25 -13.29
CA SER A 45 -12.25 5.85 -14.22
C SER A 45 -13.12 4.75 -13.62
N LEU A 46 -14.40 5.04 -13.37
CA LEU A 46 -15.41 4.02 -13.09
C LEU A 46 -15.67 3.20 -14.36
N PRO A 47 -15.74 1.86 -14.27
CA PRO A 47 -16.21 1.03 -15.38
C PRO A 47 -17.59 1.51 -15.86
N ALA A 48 -17.83 1.51 -17.17
CA ALA A 48 -19.10 1.99 -17.74
C ALA A 48 -20.33 1.26 -17.16
N THR A 49 -20.17 -0.01 -16.78
CA THR A 49 -21.19 -0.81 -16.09
C THR A 49 -21.50 -0.28 -14.69
N SER A 50 -20.48 0.07 -13.91
CA SER A 50 -20.62 0.66 -12.58
C SER A 50 -21.23 2.06 -12.64
N ALA A 51 -20.87 2.87 -13.64
CA ALA A 51 -21.43 4.20 -13.85
C ALA A 51 -22.94 4.14 -14.12
N LYS A 52 -23.39 3.19 -14.94
CA LYS A 52 -24.82 3.00 -15.25
C LYS A 52 -25.63 2.54 -14.03
N ALA A 53 -25.09 1.61 -13.24
CA ALA A 53 -25.73 1.17 -12.01
C ALA A 53 -25.84 2.30 -10.98
N TRP A 54 -24.81 3.15 -10.89
CA TRP A 54 -24.81 4.31 -10.01
C TRP A 54 -25.84 5.36 -10.43
N ASP A 55 -25.92 5.67 -11.73
CA ASP A 55 -26.90 6.61 -12.27
C ASP A 55 -28.33 6.13 -12.04
N GLN A 56 -28.61 4.85 -12.26
CA GLN A 56 -29.91 4.25 -11.97
C GLN A 56 -30.28 4.39 -10.48
N HIS A 57 -29.35 4.10 -9.57
CA HIS A 57 -29.59 4.23 -8.14
C HIS A 57 -29.87 5.67 -7.71
N LEU A 58 -29.17 6.65 -8.31
CA LEU A 58 -29.43 8.07 -8.06
C LEU A 58 -30.84 8.49 -8.51
N GLN A 59 -31.33 7.97 -9.64
CA GLN A 59 -32.68 8.24 -10.11
C GLN A 59 -33.74 7.62 -9.20
N GLU A 60 -33.51 6.40 -8.70
CA GLU A 60 -34.40 5.74 -7.74
C GLU A 60 -34.54 6.58 -6.47
N ILE A 61 -33.40 7.00 -5.88
CA ILE A 61 -33.39 7.89 -4.71
C ILE A 61 -34.16 9.17 -5.03
N ARG A 62 -33.82 9.89 -6.10
CA ARG A 62 -34.50 11.15 -6.46
C ARG A 62 -36.02 10.98 -6.56
N GLY A 63 -36.47 9.91 -7.19
CA GLY A 63 -37.90 9.60 -7.29
C GLY A 63 -38.55 9.30 -5.94
N GLU A 64 -37.83 8.74 -4.96
CA GLU A 64 -38.36 8.54 -3.59
C GLU A 64 -38.58 9.88 -2.87
N TRP A 65 -37.70 10.86 -3.09
CA TRP A 65 -37.86 12.20 -2.53
C TRP A 65 -39.03 12.97 -3.16
N GLU A 66 -39.24 12.84 -4.48
CA GLU A 66 -40.36 13.46 -5.19
C GLU A 66 -41.73 12.84 -4.84
N ARG A 67 -41.77 11.55 -4.47
CA ARG A 67 -43.01 10.88 -4.05
C ARG A 67 -43.48 11.23 -2.63
N ASN A 68 -42.58 11.77 -1.80
CA ASN A 68 -42.85 12.13 -0.40
C ASN A 68 -43.05 13.64 -0.19
N THR A 69 -43.20 14.42 -1.25
CA THR A 69 -43.62 15.84 -1.27
C THR A 69 -44.98 15.98 -1.92
#